data_AF-A0A8T5DEN3-F1
#
_entry.id   AF-A0A8T5DEN3-F1
#
_cell.length_a   1.000
_cell.length_b   1.000
_cell.length_c   1.000
_cell.angle_alpha   90.00
_cell.angle_beta   90.00
_cell.angle_gamma   90.00
#
_symmetry.space_group_name_H-M   'P 1'
#
loop_
_entity.id
_entity.type
_entity.pdbx_description
1 polymer ?
#
loop_
_entity_poly.entity_id
_entity_poly.type
_entity_poly.pdbx_seq_one_letter_code
_entity_poly.pdbx_strand_id
1 'polypeptide(L)'
;MTCGLPYVNGPMHIAHLRTYFPADIYVRYQRKLGRDVLFFCGSDTHGTPITVKAEEQGTTPERIAKQYHEHFRQIFPRLGIFFDNYGSTNDPVNHHRTRAIAMNLIENGYIYQKDVTLPHCPSCDRFLPDRYMEGTCPHCGTDARGDECDQGCGVYLEPGEILNPRCTICGTTAEYKETSHQFLKLTAFESFLKEFLERLGGTENARNYAKGWLKGGLKDWNITRNLDWGIPFPGSKDLTFYVWFDAPIGYIGSTEEWAERTGGDWEHYWKGPGRLIHFIGGDIVYHHCLFWPSMLKGAGYSVPDAVVASGMVKVEGHNFSKAGAMYSGSRTSTLRRVWTLTRSVITLLATRVTQETLTLAGKPTRPSSTRNSWAFWGTSYTGASSSRTGTMVRYPRVSSSPR
;
A
#
# COMPACT_ATOMS: atom_id res chain seq x y z
N MET A 1 -1.33 15.84 0.34
CA MET A 1 -2.00 14.58 -0.07
C MET A 1 -0.94 13.57 -0.48
N THR A 2 -1.19 12.28 -0.26
CA THR A 2 -0.23 11.23 -0.62
C THR A 2 -0.91 10.00 -1.23
N CYS A 3 -0.12 9.20 -1.95
CA CYS A 3 -0.51 7.85 -2.35
C CYS A 3 0.40 6.81 -1.71
N GLY A 4 -0.16 5.62 -1.42
CA GLY A 4 0.61 4.44 -1.04
C GLY A 4 1.85 4.26 -1.90
N LEU A 5 3.01 4.12 -1.25
CA LEU A 5 4.28 3.93 -1.94
C LEU A 5 4.25 2.58 -2.69
N PRO A 6 4.52 2.54 -4.00
CA PRO A 6 4.69 1.29 -4.71
C PRO A 6 5.99 0.63 -4.23
N TYR A 7 5.88 -0.66 -3.95
CA TYR A 7 7.01 -1.48 -3.56
C TYR A 7 7.86 -1.85 -4.78
N VAL A 8 9.18 -1.60 -4.73
CA VAL A 8 10.05 -1.67 -5.92
C VAL A 8 10.70 -3.04 -6.16
N ASN A 9 9.89 -4.10 -6.18
CA ASN A 9 10.33 -5.46 -6.54
C ASN A 9 9.83 -5.94 -7.92
N GLY A 10 9.23 -5.05 -8.70
CA GLY A 10 8.66 -5.40 -9.99
C GLY A 10 8.05 -4.21 -10.73
N PRO A 11 7.68 -4.41 -12.00
CA PRO A 11 7.09 -3.34 -12.81
C PRO A 11 5.68 -2.97 -12.33
N MET A 12 5.29 -1.73 -12.60
CA MET A 12 3.91 -1.27 -12.42
C MET A 12 2.92 -2.11 -13.22
N HIS A 13 1.87 -2.59 -12.57
CA HIS A 13 0.66 -3.16 -13.18
C HIS A 13 -0.61 -2.31 -12.91
N ILE A 14 -1.71 -2.63 -13.62
CA ILE A 14 -2.97 -1.89 -13.57
C ILE A 14 -3.55 -1.74 -12.15
N ALA A 15 -3.38 -2.75 -11.28
CA ALA A 15 -3.92 -2.66 -9.93
C ALA A 15 -3.31 -1.51 -9.11
N HIS A 16 -2.09 -1.04 -9.41
CA HIS A 16 -1.51 0.15 -8.78
C HIS A 16 -2.35 1.40 -9.05
N LEU A 17 -2.87 1.52 -10.27
CA LEU A 17 -3.58 2.71 -10.76
C LEU A 17 -4.88 2.98 -9.99
N ARG A 18 -5.42 1.98 -9.29
CA ARG A 18 -6.59 2.11 -8.42
C ARG A 18 -6.42 3.17 -7.34
N THR A 19 -5.19 3.42 -6.91
CA THR A 19 -4.87 4.38 -5.86
C THR A 19 -4.43 5.73 -6.43
N TYR A 20 -3.62 5.72 -7.50
CA TYR A 20 -3.02 6.93 -8.03
C TYR A 20 -3.99 7.79 -8.85
N PHE A 21 -4.89 7.20 -9.66
CA PHE A 21 -5.84 7.99 -10.45
C PHE A 21 -6.87 8.74 -9.59
N PRO A 22 -7.55 8.11 -8.61
CA PRO A 22 -8.48 8.85 -7.76
C PRO A 22 -7.80 9.99 -7.00
N ALA A 23 -6.56 9.78 -6.54
CA ALA A 23 -5.77 10.81 -5.88
C ALA A 23 -5.46 11.98 -6.81
N ASP A 24 -4.96 11.72 -8.03
CA ASP A 24 -4.65 12.75 -9.03
C ASP A 24 -5.90 13.57 -9.41
N ILE A 25 -7.03 12.90 -9.65
CA ILE A 25 -8.32 13.57 -9.93
C ILE A 25 -8.70 14.49 -8.77
N TYR A 26 -8.58 14.00 -7.54
CA TYR A 26 -8.93 14.78 -6.34
C TYR A 26 -7.99 15.97 -6.13
N VAL A 27 -6.69 15.80 -6.32
CA VAL A 27 -5.70 16.88 -6.27
C VAL A 27 -6.02 17.97 -7.30
N ARG A 28 -6.27 17.58 -8.56
CA ARG A 28 -6.63 18.52 -9.63
C ARG A 28 -7.92 19.27 -9.30
N TYR A 29 -8.91 18.56 -8.75
CA TYR A 29 -10.15 19.17 -8.31
C TYR A 29 -9.91 20.23 -7.22
N GLN A 30 -9.12 19.91 -6.18
CA GLN A 30 -8.83 20.86 -5.11
C GLN A 30 -8.03 22.07 -5.60
N ARG A 31 -7.04 21.86 -6.47
CA ARG A 31 -6.29 22.96 -7.11
C ARG A 31 -7.21 23.85 -7.93
N LYS A 32 -8.18 23.28 -8.66
CA LYS A 32 -9.19 24.04 -9.41
C LYS A 32 -10.12 24.86 -8.51
N LEU A 33 -10.34 24.43 -7.28
CA LEU A 33 -11.04 25.23 -6.26
C LEU A 33 -10.17 26.32 -5.62
N GLY A 34 -8.93 26.51 -6.08
CA GLY A 34 -8.01 27.51 -5.54
C GLY A 34 -7.37 27.12 -4.20
N ARG A 35 -7.41 25.83 -3.82
CA ARG A 35 -6.74 25.36 -2.60
C ARG A 35 -5.26 25.13 -2.85
N ASP A 36 -4.45 25.47 -1.86
CA ASP A 36 -3.05 25.05 -1.82
C ASP A 36 -2.98 23.55 -1.51
N VAL A 37 -2.44 22.78 -2.45
CA VAL A 37 -2.38 21.32 -2.38
C VAL A 37 -1.07 20.82 -2.93
N LEU A 38 -0.33 20.19 -2.03
CA LEU A 38 0.81 19.34 -2.36
C LEU A 38 0.37 17.88 -2.49
N PHE A 39 0.96 17.19 -3.46
CA PHE A 39 0.70 15.82 -3.84
C PHE A 39 2.01 15.05 -3.95
N PHE A 40 2.22 14.15 -2.99
CA PHE A 40 3.47 13.42 -2.84
C PHE A 40 3.29 11.92 -3.00
N CYS A 41 4.34 11.29 -3.50
CA CYS A 41 4.53 9.86 -3.41
C CYS A 41 6.04 9.60 -3.39
N GLY A 42 6.42 8.36 -3.55
CA GLY A 42 7.80 7.91 -3.64
C GLY A 42 7.82 6.42 -3.92
N SER A 43 8.95 5.78 -3.76
CA SER A 43 9.13 4.33 -3.85
C SER A 43 9.46 3.74 -2.48
N ASP A 44 8.82 2.62 -2.13
CA ASP A 44 9.22 1.82 -0.96
C ASP A 44 10.33 0.84 -1.38
N THR A 45 11.54 1.14 -0.91
CA THR A 45 12.81 0.57 -1.38
C THR A 45 13.50 -0.38 -0.41
N HIS A 46 12.90 -0.73 0.73
CA HIS A 46 13.52 -1.62 1.72
C HIS A 46 12.78 -2.95 1.92
N GLY A 47 13.39 -3.87 2.66
CA GLY A 47 12.78 -5.11 3.10
C GLY A 47 13.17 -6.36 2.30
N THR A 48 12.87 -7.51 2.90
CA THR A 48 13.26 -8.86 2.44
C THR A 48 12.94 -9.15 0.97
N PRO A 49 11.75 -8.79 0.42
CA PRO A 49 11.43 -9.11 -0.97
C PRO A 49 12.41 -8.50 -2.01
N ILE A 50 13.01 -7.35 -1.73
CA ILE A 50 14.01 -6.74 -2.63
C ILE A 50 15.31 -7.53 -2.55
N THR A 51 15.72 -7.96 -1.36
CA THR A 51 16.91 -8.80 -1.16
C THR A 51 16.78 -10.14 -1.87
N VAL A 52 15.65 -10.85 -1.69
CA VAL A 52 15.36 -12.09 -2.42
C VAL A 52 15.44 -11.87 -3.93
N LYS A 53 14.87 -10.75 -4.42
CA LYS A 53 14.89 -10.44 -5.86
C LYS A 53 16.30 -10.17 -6.38
N ALA A 54 17.13 -9.54 -5.56
CA ALA A 54 18.51 -9.25 -5.89
C ALA A 54 19.35 -10.53 -5.96
N GLU A 55 19.17 -11.44 -5.02
CA GLU A 55 19.79 -12.77 -4.99
C GLU A 55 19.36 -13.60 -6.22
N GLU A 56 18.06 -13.67 -6.53
CA GLU A 56 17.53 -14.33 -7.73
C GLU A 56 18.17 -13.83 -9.05
N GLN A 57 18.55 -12.55 -9.08
CA GLN A 57 19.12 -11.90 -10.26
C GLN A 57 20.65 -11.77 -10.20
N GLY A 58 21.31 -12.30 -9.17
CA GLY A 58 22.75 -12.16 -8.98
C GLY A 58 23.22 -10.70 -8.92
N THR A 59 22.46 -9.83 -8.28
CA THR A 59 22.72 -8.39 -8.17
C THR A 59 22.55 -7.89 -6.72
N THR A 60 22.75 -6.60 -6.47
CA THR A 60 22.53 -5.98 -5.16
C THR A 60 21.09 -5.47 -4.98
N PRO A 61 20.55 -5.45 -3.74
CA PRO A 61 19.26 -4.85 -3.41
C PRO A 61 19.14 -3.40 -3.89
N GLU A 62 20.21 -2.62 -3.74
CA GLU A 62 20.28 -1.23 -4.20
C GLU A 62 20.05 -1.10 -5.71
N ARG A 63 20.62 -2.00 -6.52
CA ARG A 63 20.44 -1.98 -7.97
C ARG A 63 19.00 -2.31 -8.36
N ILE A 64 18.36 -3.27 -7.69
CA ILE A 64 16.94 -3.59 -7.88
C ILE A 64 16.08 -2.37 -7.51
N ALA A 65 16.33 -1.80 -6.33
CA ALA A 65 15.56 -0.67 -5.83
C ALA A 65 15.67 0.54 -6.78
N LYS A 66 16.89 0.88 -7.23
CA LYS A 66 17.14 1.98 -8.17
C LYS A 66 16.48 1.74 -9.53
N GLN A 67 16.58 0.52 -10.06
CA GLN A 67 15.97 0.17 -11.35
C GLN A 67 14.45 0.41 -11.34
N TYR A 68 13.77 -0.12 -10.32
CA TYR A 68 12.32 -0.02 -10.26
C TYR A 68 11.84 1.35 -9.77
N HIS A 69 12.59 2.03 -8.90
CA HIS A 69 12.34 3.43 -8.58
C HIS A 69 12.30 4.29 -9.85
N GLU A 70 13.30 4.15 -10.72
CA GLU A 70 13.35 4.87 -12.00
C GLU A 70 12.20 4.47 -12.93
N HIS A 71 11.84 3.18 -12.98
CA HIS A 71 10.66 2.71 -13.72
C HIS A 71 9.38 3.42 -13.29
N PHE A 72 9.12 3.51 -11.99
CA PHE A 72 7.95 4.21 -11.46
C PHE A 72 8.03 5.73 -11.71
N ARG A 73 9.20 6.35 -11.47
CA ARG A 73 9.43 7.77 -11.70
C ARG A 73 9.14 8.19 -13.15
N GLN A 74 9.51 7.36 -14.13
CA GLN A 74 9.27 7.62 -15.55
C GLN A 74 7.84 7.34 -16.01
N ILE A 75 7.16 6.34 -15.42
CA ILE A 75 5.84 5.93 -15.90
C ILE A 75 4.71 6.86 -15.44
N PHE A 76 4.81 7.46 -14.25
CA PHE A 76 3.75 8.33 -13.73
C PHE A 76 3.46 9.55 -14.64
N PRO A 77 4.47 10.32 -15.11
CA PRO A 77 4.22 11.42 -16.06
C PRO A 77 3.61 10.96 -17.38
N ARG A 78 3.98 9.77 -17.87
CA ARG A 78 3.39 9.16 -19.08
C ARG A 78 1.91 8.80 -18.92
N LEU A 79 1.49 8.54 -17.69
CA LEU A 79 0.09 8.32 -17.33
C LEU A 79 -0.66 9.61 -17.00
N GLY A 80 0.01 10.77 -17.09
CA GLY A 80 -0.56 12.07 -16.77
C GLY A 80 -0.69 12.33 -15.26
N ILE A 81 0.02 11.58 -14.43
CA ILE A 81 0.05 11.77 -12.97
C ILE A 81 1.31 12.53 -12.63
N PHE A 82 1.16 13.68 -11.97
CA PHE A 82 2.27 14.57 -11.63
C PHE A 82 2.27 14.83 -10.12
N PHE A 83 3.29 14.30 -9.45
CA PHE A 83 3.56 14.61 -8.05
C PHE A 83 4.42 15.86 -7.95
N ASP A 84 4.24 16.64 -6.88
CA ASP A 84 5.12 17.78 -6.58
C ASP A 84 6.51 17.28 -6.12
N ASN A 85 6.58 16.08 -5.57
CA ASN A 85 7.80 15.30 -5.38
C ASN A 85 7.52 13.79 -5.43
N TYR A 86 8.46 13.04 -6.01
CA TYR A 86 8.45 11.58 -6.04
C TYR A 86 9.79 11.06 -5.49
N GLY A 87 9.82 10.77 -4.19
CA GLY A 87 11.04 10.41 -3.45
C GLY A 87 11.32 8.91 -3.36
N SER A 88 12.23 8.52 -2.47
CA SER A 88 12.57 7.13 -2.16
C SER A 88 12.73 6.94 -0.66
N THR A 89 12.29 5.81 -0.11
CA THR A 89 12.54 5.53 1.31
C THR A 89 14.02 5.29 1.63
N ASN A 90 14.85 5.02 0.61
CA ASN A 90 16.30 4.93 0.74
C ASN A 90 17.01 6.29 0.63
N ASP A 91 16.29 7.40 0.48
CA ASP A 91 16.90 8.73 0.43
C ASP A 91 17.49 9.13 1.81
N PRO A 92 18.66 9.82 1.86
CA PRO A 92 19.24 10.30 3.11
C PRO A 92 18.29 11.16 3.97
N VAL A 93 17.39 11.93 3.35
CA VAL A 93 16.38 12.74 4.04
C VAL A 93 15.42 11.82 4.81
N ASN A 94 14.92 10.76 4.18
CA ASN A 94 14.06 9.78 4.84
C ASN A 94 14.80 9.01 5.95
N HIS A 95 16.06 8.65 5.71
CA HIS A 95 16.91 8.01 6.71
C HIS A 95 17.06 8.88 7.97
N HIS A 96 17.33 10.16 7.79
CA HIS A 96 17.42 11.13 8.88
C HIS A 96 16.08 11.24 9.63
N ARG A 97 14.97 11.42 8.91
CA ARG A 97 13.64 11.56 9.51
C ARG A 97 13.18 10.30 10.24
N THR A 98 13.51 9.12 9.72
CA THR A 98 13.22 7.83 10.37
C THR A 98 13.95 7.71 11.70
N ARG A 99 15.25 8.04 11.73
CA ARG A 99 16.02 8.06 12.99
C ARG A 99 15.46 9.08 13.97
N ALA A 100 15.12 10.28 13.52
CA ALA A 100 14.56 11.33 14.38
C ALA A 100 13.22 10.90 15.01
N ILE A 101 12.30 10.31 14.23
CA ILE A 101 11.03 9.80 14.75
C ILE A 101 11.26 8.65 15.74
N ALA A 102 12.18 7.73 15.43
CA ALA A 102 12.51 6.65 16.35
C ALA A 102 13.06 7.16 17.69
N MET A 103 13.98 8.13 17.67
CA MET A 103 14.51 8.73 18.91
C MET A 103 13.41 9.39 19.73
N ASN A 104 12.54 10.20 19.12
CA ASN A 104 11.40 10.80 19.85
C ASN A 104 10.50 9.73 20.49
N LEU A 105 10.23 8.63 19.79
CA LEU A 105 9.41 7.54 20.31
C LEU A 105 10.12 6.77 21.44
N ILE A 106 11.45 6.63 21.40
CA ILE A 106 12.26 6.05 22.49
C ILE A 106 12.22 6.98 23.71
N GLU A 107 12.51 8.27 23.53
CA GLU A 107 12.52 9.27 24.59
C GLU A 107 11.16 9.40 25.29
N ASN A 108 10.07 9.26 24.53
CA ASN A 108 8.70 9.26 25.06
C ASN A 108 8.27 7.89 25.64
N GLY A 109 9.15 6.90 25.68
CA GLY A 109 8.90 5.59 26.29
C GLY A 109 7.99 4.66 25.48
N TYR A 110 7.75 4.96 24.20
CA TYR A 110 6.89 4.18 23.29
C TYR A 110 7.64 3.07 22.54
N ILE A 111 8.97 3.09 22.50
CA ILE A 111 9.77 1.98 21.99
C ILE A 111 10.49 1.29 23.15
N TYR A 112 10.52 -0.05 23.14
CA TYR A 112 11.21 -0.85 24.14
C TYR A 112 11.86 -2.08 23.50
N GLN A 113 12.91 -2.59 24.17
CA GLN A 113 13.56 -3.82 23.77
C GLN A 113 12.82 -5.05 24.32
N LYS A 114 12.72 -6.10 23.52
CA LYS A 114 12.19 -7.40 23.90
C LYS A 114 12.96 -8.50 23.20
N ASP A 115 13.34 -9.54 23.94
CA ASP A 115 13.98 -10.72 23.37
C ASP A 115 12.95 -11.60 22.69
N VAL A 116 13.33 -12.10 21.51
CA VAL A 116 12.52 -13.00 20.69
C VAL A 116 13.37 -14.15 20.21
N THR A 117 12.75 -15.32 20.10
CA THR A 117 13.37 -16.51 19.53
C THR A 117 12.99 -16.60 18.06
N LEU A 118 13.98 -16.55 17.16
CA LEU A 118 13.77 -16.56 15.71
C LEU A 118 14.57 -17.69 15.05
N PRO A 119 14.10 -18.22 13.91
CA PRO A 119 14.85 -19.21 13.14
C PRO A 119 16.14 -18.58 12.57
N HIS A 120 17.23 -19.34 12.64
CA HIS A 120 18.58 -18.95 12.26
C HIS A 120 19.23 -20.09 11.46
N CYS A 121 19.88 -19.74 10.34
CA CYS A 121 20.66 -20.70 9.57
C CYS A 121 22.11 -20.72 10.07
N PRO A 122 22.62 -21.83 10.62
CA PRO A 122 24.00 -21.90 11.10
C PRO A 122 25.04 -21.85 9.96
N SER A 123 24.68 -22.32 8.75
CA SER A 123 25.60 -22.31 7.60
C SER A 123 25.73 -20.93 6.94
N CYS A 124 24.64 -20.17 6.87
CA CYS A 124 24.64 -18.82 6.31
C CYS A 124 24.87 -17.74 7.36
N ASP A 125 24.98 -18.12 8.64
CA ASP A 125 25.09 -17.26 9.81
C ASP A 125 24.11 -16.07 9.78
N ARG A 126 22.82 -16.36 9.57
CA ARG A 126 21.78 -15.33 9.50
C ARG A 126 20.43 -15.80 9.98
N PHE A 127 19.64 -14.89 10.53
CA PHE A 127 18.23 -15.11 10.81
C PHE A 127 17.43 -15.29 9.53
N LEU A 128 16.38 -16.10 9.59
CA LEU A 128 15.55 -16.47 8.46
C LEU A 128 14.16 -15.84 8.59
N PRO A 129 13.95 -14.62 8.05
CA PRO A 129 12.61 -14.12 7.77
C PRO A 129 11.77 -15.15 7.01
N ASP A 130 10.45 -15.08 7.11
CA ASP A 130 9.51 -16.05 6.55
C ASP A 130 9.85 -16.49 5.11
N ARG A 131 10.23 -15.55 4.24
CA ARG A 131 10.59 -15.86 2.84
C ARG A 131 11.87 -16.66 2.63
N TYR A 132 12.76 -16.64 3.63
CA TYR A 132 13.99 -17.42 3.62
C TYR A 132 13.86 -18.78 4.30
N MET A 133 12.66 -19.09 4.82
CA MET A 133 12.35 -20.32 5.51
C MET A 133 11.35 -21.14 4.71
N GLU A 134 11.69 -22.40 4.47
CA GLU A 134 10.78 -23.41 3.91
C GLU A 134 10.76 -24.63 4.82
N GLY A 135 9.74 -25.46 4.70
CA GLY A 135 9.66 -26.71 5.43
C GLY A 135 8.33 -27.39 5.15
N THR A 136 7.88 -28.22 6.07
CA THR A 136 6.68 -29.03 5.88
C THR A 136 5.47 -28.39 6.55
N CYS A 137 4.37 -28.25 5.80
CA CYS A 137 3.09 -27.77 6.31
C CYS A 137 2.54 -28.74 7.37
N PRO A 138 2.22 -28.27 8.59
CA PRO A 138 1.67 -29.14 9.63
C PRO A 138 0.26 -29.64 9.32
N HIS A 139 -0.47 -28.98 8.41
CA HIS A 139 -1.85 -29.31 8.09
C HIS A 139 -2.02 -30.33 6.96
N CYS A 140 -1.12 -30.34 5.96
CA CYS A 140 -1.27 -31.20 4.79
C CYS A 140 0.00 -31.98 4.43
N GLY A 141 1.11 -31.78 5.14
CA GLY A 141 2.38 -32.50 4.91
C GLY A 141 3.11 -32.13 3.62
N THR A 142 2.60 -31.16 2.84
CA THR A 142 3.28 -30.64 1.64
C THR A 142 4.29 -29.56 2.03
N ASP A 143 5.25 -29.26 1.16
CA ASP A 143 6.16 -28.14 1.38
C ASP A 143 5.39 -26.81 1.50
N ALA A 144 5.82 -25.99 2.44
CA ALA A 144 5.33 -24.65 2.72
C ALA A 144 6.50 -23.69 2.90
N ARG A 145 6.25 -22.41 2.67
CA ARG A 145 7.28 -21.38 2.75
C ARG A 145 6.77 -20.20 3.56
N GLY A 146 7.52 -19.86 4.60
CA GLY A 146 7.21 -18.75 5.49
C GLY A 146 5.87 -18.90 6.20
N ASP A 147 4.95 -18.00 5.89
CA ASP A 147 3.63 -17.87 6.49
C ASP A 147 2.51 -18.46 5.62
N GLU A 148 2.83 -19.14 4.51
CA GLU A 148 1.82 -19.67 3.58
C GLU A 148 2.16 -21.09 3.09
N CYS A 149 1.16 -21.98 3.09
CA CYS A 149 1.23 -23.27 2.39
C CYS A 149 0.72 -23.13 0.95
N ASP A 150 1.57 -22.57 0.08
CA ASP A 150 1.25 -22.25 -1.31
C ASP A 150 1.15 -23.48 -2.23
N GLN A 151 1.88 -24.57 -1.93
CA GLN A 151 1.88 -25.81 -2.71
C GLN A 151 0.85 -26.85 -2.26
N GLY A 152 0.16 -26.62 -1.14
CA GLY A 152 -0.73 -27.59 -0.50
C GLY A 152 -2.13 -27.05 -0.24
N CYS A 153 -2.48 -26.95 1.05
CA CYS A 153 -3.84 -26.62 1.47
C CYS A 153 -4.19 -25.11 1.43
N GLY A 154 -3.24 -24.22 1.13
CA GLY A 154 -3.47 -22.77 1.04
C GLY A 154 -3.73 -22.08 2.38
N VAL A 155 -3.45 -22.75 3.51
CA VAL A 155 -3.60 -22.20 4.85
C VAL A 155 -2.41 -21.29 5.18
N TYR A 156 -2.69 -20.20 5.89
CA TYR A 156 -1.67 -19.34 6.48
C TYR A 156 -1.11 -19.99 7.74
N LEU A 157 0.22 -20.00 7.86
CA LEU A 157 0.95 -20.59 8.97
C LEU A 157 1.42 -19.49 9.92
N GLU A 158 1.25 -19.71 11.23
CA GLU A 158 1.81 -18.84 12.24
C GLU A 158 3.35 -19.04 12.34
N PRO A 159 4.11 -18.01 12.72
CA PRO A 159 5.55 -18.13 12.91
C PRO A 159 5.92 -19.29 13.84
N GLY A 160 6.73 -20.22 13.34
CA GLY A 160 7.15 -21.43 14.06
C GLY A 160 6.31 -22.68 13.82
N GLU A 161 5.21 -22.59 13.05
CA GLU A 161 4.39 -23.76 12.71
C GLU A 161 4.99 -24.65 11.61
N ILE A 162 5.89 -24.09 10.78
CA ILE A 162 6.60 -24.88 9.77
C ILE A 162 7.45 -25.96 10.44
N LEU A 163 7.16 -27.21 10.09
CA LEU A 163 7.90 -28.37 10.57
C LEU A 163 9.21 -28.52 9.78
N ASN A 164 10.29 -28.90 10.47
CA ASN A 164 11.62 -29.07 9.88
C ASN A 164 12.05 -27.86 9.03
N PRO A 165 12.08 -26.65 9.62
CA PRO A 165 12.40 -25.43 8.87
C PRO A 165 13.81 -25.54 8.29
N ARG A 166 13.97 -25.19 7.02
CA ARG A 166 15.20 -25.18 6.25
C ARG A 166 15.42 -23.81 5.62
N CYS A 167 16.68 -23.44 5.48
CA CYS A 167 17.07 -22.24 4.77
C CYS A 167 16.86 -22.43 3.26
N THR A 168 16.05 -21.58 2.64
CA THR A 168 15.85 -21.58 1.18
C THR A 168 17.12 -21.29 0.37
N ILE A 169 18.14 -20.69 1.00
CA ILE A 169 19.41 -20.31 0.35
C ILE A 169 20.36 -21.50 0.22
N CYS A 170 20.55 -22.27 1.31
CA CYS A 170 21.57 -23.33 1.38
C CYS A 170 21.02 -24.72 1.74
N GLY A 171 19.74 -24.84 2.06
CA GLY A 171 19.08 -26.09 2.44
C GLY A 171 19.30 -26.53 3.89
N THR A 172 20.20 -25.88 4.65
CA THR A 172 20.48 -26.25 6.05
C THR A 172 19.26 -26.07 6.95
N THR A 173 19.01 -27.04 7.83
CA THR A 173 17.98 -26.95 8.88
C THR A 173 18.21 -25.73 9.77
N ALA A 174 17.14 -24.97 10.01
CA ALA A 174 17.17 -23.80 10.87
C ALA A 174 17.20 -24.21 12.35
N GLU A 175 17.98 -23.48 13.14
CA GLU A 175 18.00 -23.55 14.59
C GLU A 175 17.31 -22.32 15.17
N TYR A 176 16.72 -22.44 16.36
CA TYR A 176 16.10 -21.30 17.02
C TYR A 176 17.12 -20.57 17.89
N LYS A 177 17.31 -19.27 17.64
CA LYS A 177 18.26 -18.43 18.37
C LYS A 177 17.54 -17.23 18.96
N GLU A 178 17.90 -16.87 20.18
CA GLU A 178 17.41 -15.64 20.83
C GLU A 178 18.11 -14.41 20.24
N THR A 179 17.33 -13.35 20.02
CA THR A 179 17.81 -12.04 19.57
C THR A 179 16.94 -10.94 20.16
N SER A 180 17.56 -9.82 20.49
CA SER A 180 16.87 -8.66 21.06
C SER A 180 16.35 -7.75 19.94
N HIS A 181 15.04 -7.49 19.93
CA HIS A 181 14.40 -6.59 18.98
C HIS A 181 13.75 -5.40 19.66
N GLN A 182 13.51 -4.35 18.88
CA GLN A 182 12.82 -3.16 19.32
C GLN A 182 11.34 -3.22 18.92
N PHE A 183 10.46 -2.91 19.87
CA PHE A 183 9.02 -2.96 19.72
C PHE A 183 8.40 -1.60 19.97
N LEU A 184 7.47 -1.20 19.11
CA LEU A 184 6.56 -0.09 19.37
C LEU A 184 5.43 -0.58 20.29
N LYS A 185 5.22 0.13 21.40
CA LYS A 185 4.09 -0.03 22.33
C LYS A 185 2.78 0.43 21.69
N LEU A 186 2.35 -0.23 20.61
CA LEU A 186 1.12 0.11 19.89
C LEU A 186 -0.10 0.04 20.83
N THR A 187 -0.08 -0.86 21.80
CA THR A 187 -1.10 -0.97 22.86
C THR A 187 -1.29 0.31 23.66
N ALA A 188 -0.24 1.12 23.86
CA ALA A 188 -0.33 2.39 24.59
C ALA A 188 -1.17 3.45 23.85
N PHE A 189 -1.46 3.25 22.56
CA PHE A 189 -2.20 4.19 21.73
C PHE A 189 -3.68 3.81 21.55
N GLU A 190 -4.17 2.72 22.16
CA GLU A 190 -5.54 2.24 21.93
C GLU A 190 -6.62 3.29 22.23
N SER A 191 -6.50 4.02 23.35
CA SER A 191 -7.47 5.06 23.71
C SER A 191 -7.48 6.20 22.68
N PHE A 192 -6.30 6.66 22.26
CA PHE A 192 -6.15 7.65 21.20
C PHE A 192 -6.74 7.14 19.88
N LEU A 193 -6.47 5.89 19.50
CA LEU A 193 -6.94 5.30 18.26
C LEU A 193 -8.47 5.15 18.22
N LYS A 194 -9.10 4.82 19.35
CA LYS A 194 -10.56 4.78 19.46
C LYS A 194 -11.17 6.12 19.09
N GLU A 195 -10.69 7.21 19.68
CA GLU A 195 -11.17 8.57 19.37
C GLU A 195 -10.80 9.02 17.96
N PHE A 196 -9.57 8.74 17.53
CA PHE A 196 -9.07 9.09 16.20
C PHE A 196 -9.92 8.46 15.09
N LEU A 197 -10.28 7.19 15.21
CA LEU A 197 -11.08 6.50 14.19
C LEU A 197 -12.55 6.95 14.14
N GLU A 198 -13.08 7.60 15.16
CA GLU A 198 -14.41 8.22 15.10
C GLU A 198 -14.41 9.48 14.23
N ARG A 199 -13.30 10.23 14.23
CA ARG A 199 -13.16 11.48 13.44
C ARG A 199 -12.46 11.31 12.09
N LEU A 200 -11.86 10.15 11.83
CA LEU A 200 -11.09 9.91 10.60
C LEU A 200 -11.98 9.98 9.34
N GLY A 201 -11.70 10.91 8.45
CA GLY A 201 -12.38 11.01 7.15
C GLY A 201 -12.01 9.89 6.17
N GLY A 202 -12.61 9.92 4.99
CA GLY A 202 -12.36 8.94 3.92
C GLY A 202 -13.31 7.74 3.97
N THR A 203 -12.85 6.60 3.45
CA THR A 203 -13.72 5.45 3.17
C THR A 203 -14.15 4.71 4.44
N GLU A 204 -15.45 4.43 4.58
CA GLU A 204 -16.00 3.67 5.72
C GLU A 204 -15.35 2.30 5.90
N ASN A 205 -15.04 1.59 4.82
CA ASN A 205 -14.38 0.29 4.88
C ASN A 205 -13.03 0.35 5.60
N ALA A 206 -12.24 1.42 5.37
CA ALA A 206 -10.96 1.59 6.04
C ALA A 206 -11.14 1.77 7.56
N ARG A 207 -12.09 2.62 7.96
CA ARG A 207 -12.42 2.84 9.37
C ARG A 207 -12.92 1.58 10.03
N ASN A 208 -13.90 0.91 9.43
CA ASN A 208 -14.55 -0.26 10.02
C ASN A 208 -13.57 -1.43 10.17
N TYR A 209 -12.68 -1.62 9.19
CA TYR A 209 -11.60 -2.61 9.28
C TYR A 209 -10.65 -2.30 10.45
N ALA A 210 -10.19 -1.05 10.58
CA ALA A 210 -9.32 -0.64 11.69
C ALA A 210 -10.01 -0.74 13.06
N LYS A 211 -11.29 -0.37 13.16
CA LYS A 211 -12.10 -0.54 14.38
C LYS A 211 -12.27 -2.02 14.76
N GLY A 212 -12.36 -2.91 13.77
CA GLY A 212 -12.39 -4.37 14.00
C GLY A 212 -11.14 -4.86 14.74
N TRP A 213 -9.95 -4.43 14.29
CA TRP A 213 -8.68 -4.74 14.95
C TRP A 213 -8.60 -4.20 16.38
N LEU A 214 -9.06 -2.95 16.62
CA LEU A 214 -9.11 -2.39 17.98
C LEU A 214 -10.01 -3.19 18.92
N LYS A 215 -11.13 -3.73 18.43
CA LYS A 215 -12.03 -4.56 19.26
C LYS A 215 -11.38 -5.89 19.66
N GLY A 216 -10.49 -6.42 18.83
CA GLY A 216 -9.75 -7.65 19.11
C GLY A 216 -8.58 -7.49 20.09
N GLY A 217 -8.23 -6.24 20.44
CA GLY A 217 -7.03 -5.92 21.22
C GLY A 217 -5.79 -5.83 20.35
N LEU A 218 -5.05 -4.73 20.45
CA LEU A 218 -3.80 -4.56 19.70
C LEU A 218 -2.65 -5.33 20.35
N LYS A 219 -1.63 -5.63 19.55
CA LYS A 219 -0.35 -6.17 20.02
C LYS A 219 0.75 -5.19 19.69
N ASP A 220 1.75 -5.14 20.56
CA ASP A 220 2.97 -4.37 20.30
C ASP A 220 3.71 -4.91 19.10
N TRP A 221 4.38 -4.02 18.38
CA TRP A 221 4.82 -4.25 17.02
C TRP A 221 6.33 -4.31 16.94
N ASN A 222 6.92 -5.40 16.43
CA ASN A 222 8.36 -5.48 16.21
C ASN A 222 8.76 -4.57 15.03
N ILE A 223 9.50 -3.50 15.33
CA ILE A 223 9.89 -2.45 14.36
C ILE A 223 11.32 -2.63 13.84
N THR A 224 11.99 -3.75 14.14
CA THR A 224 13.37 -4.02 13.70
C THR A 224 13.49 -5.38 13.05
N ARG A 225 14.49 -5.58 12.19
CA ARG A 225 14.78 -6.86 11.51
C ARG A 225 16.28 -7.09 11.49
N ASN A 226 16.70 -8.35 11.55
CA ASN A 226 18.07 -8.76 11.21
C ASN A 226 18.17 -8.89 9.68
N LEU A 227 18.36 -7.76 9.00
CA LEU A 227 18.46 -7.70 7.55
C LEU A 227 19.53 -6.69 7.17
N ASP A 228 20.40 -7.04 6.22
CA ASP A 228 21.48 -6.14 5.80
C ASP A 228 20.97 -4.95 4.94
N TRP A 229 19.78 -5.10 4.35
CA TRP A 229 19.16 -4.10 3.48
C TRP A 229 18.04 -3.33 4.18
N GLY A 230 18.32 -2.09 4.54
CA GLY A 230 17.37 -1.17 5.18
C GLY A 230 18.10 -0.03 5.90
N ILE A 231 17.35 0.77 6.66
CA ILE A 231 17.93 1.83 7.49
C ILE A 231 18.44 1.20 8.79
N PRO A 232 19.73 1.32 9.14
CA PRO A 232 20.24 0.80 10.41
C PRO A 232 19.52 1.40 11.62
N PHE A 233 19.17 0.54 12.58
CA PHE A 233 18.61 0.97 13.85
C PHE A 233 19.72 1.58 14.72
N PRO A 234 19.55 2.82 15.24
CA PRO A 234 20.58 3.45 16.06
C PRO A 234 20.97 2.63 17.29
N GLY A 235 22.27 2.46 17.53
CA GLY A 235 22.78 1.70 18.68
C GLY A 235 22.83 0.17 18.48
N SER A 236 22.44 -0.34 17.31
CA SER A 236 22.62 -1.74 16.93
C SER A 236 23.50 -1.86 15.67
N LYS A 237 24.32 -2.91 15.62
CA LYS A 237 25.12 -3.27 14.44
C LYS A 237 24.38 -4.23 13.51
N ASP A 238 23.40 -4.96 14.05
CA ASP A 238 22.80 -6.14 13.38
C ASP A 238 21.31 -5.94 13.09
N LEU A 239 20.75 -4.77 13.41
CA LEU A 239 19.34 -4.45 13.24
C LEU A 239 19.14 -3.30 12.27
N THR A 240 18.21 -3.46 11.34
CA THR A 240 17.61 -2.38 10.56
C THR A 240 16.18 -2.15 11.00
N PHE A 241 15.64 -0.97 10.70
CA PHE A 241 14.21 -0.74 10.80
C PHE A 241 13.45 -1.71 9.90
N TYR A 242 12.32 -2.19 10.41
CA TYR A 242 11.35 -2.91 9.61
C TYR A 242 10.76 -1.93 8.58
N VAL A 243 10.61 -2.37 7.33
CA VAL A 243 10.15 -1.52 6.22
C VAL A 243 8.85 -0.78 6.53
N TRP A 244 7.91 -1.39 7.25
CA TRP A 244 6.66 -0.72 7.61
C TRP A 244 6.83 0.44 8.60
N PHE A 245 7.96 0.52 9.31
CA PHE A 245 8.34 1.68 10.12
C PHE A 245 8.85 2.82 9.23
N ASP A 246 9.76 2.58 8.29
CA ASP A 246 10.33 3.65 7.45
C ASP A 246 9.46 4.09 6.27
N ALA A 247 8.65 3.17 5.72
CA ALA A 247 7.88 3.44 4.51
C ALA A 247 6.89 4.62 4.65
N PRO A 248 6.04 4.69 5.70
CA PRO A 248 5.14 5.84 5.84
C PRO A 248 5.90 7.13 6.20
N ILE A 249 7.10 7.04 6.78
CA ILE A 249 7.96 8.21 7.03
C ILE A 249 8.47 8.80 5.71
N GLY A 250 8.56 7.99 4.65
CA GLY A 250 8.87 8.45 3.29
C GLY A 250 7.90 9.50 2.75
N TYR A 251 6.67 9.60 3.28
CA TYR A 251 5.76 10.71 2.96
C TYR A 251 6.29 12.06 3.49
N ILE A 252 6.84 12.05 4.71
CA ILE A 252 7.46 13.23 5.32
C ILE A 252 8.76 13.54 4.58
N GLY A 253 9.62 12.54 4.39
CA GLY A 253 10.89 12.70 3.66
C GLY A 253 10.69 13.31 2.26
N SER A 254 9.72 12.82 1.49
CA SER A 254 9.38 13.38 0.17
C SER A 254 8.86 14.83 0.24
N THR A 255 8.23 15.22 1.34
CA THR A 255 7.82 16.61 1.59
C THR A 255 9.01 17.49 1.97
N GLU A 256 9.96 16.95 2.74
CA GLU A 256 11.22 17.63 3.10
C GLU A 256 12.09 17.87 1.87
N GLU A 257 12.27 16.88 1.00
CA GLU A 257 12.98 17.02 -0.28
C GLU A 257 12.36 18.12 -1.17
N TRP A 258 11.03 18.23 -1.17
CA TRP A 258 10.33 19.31 -1.86
C TRP A 258 10.61 20.67 -1.22
N ALA A 259 10.57 20.75 0.11
CA ALA A 259 10.82 21.98 0.86
C ALA A 259 12.25 22.47 0.63
N GLU A 260 13.25 21.59 0.68
CA GLU A 260 14.66 21.91 0.39
C GLU A 260 14.84 22.49 -1.02
N ARG A 261 14.15 21.92 -2.02
CA ARG A 261 14.24 22.37 -3.41
C ARG A 261 13.53 23.71 -3.67
N THR A 262 12.46 24.00 -2.93
CA THR A 262 11.53 25.11 -3.26
C THR A 262 11.54 26.24 -2.25
N GLY A 263 12.20 26.07 -1.10
CA GLY A 263 12.07 26.97 0.06
C GLY A 263 10.71 26.85 0.77
N GLY A 264 9.97 25.76 0.54
CA GLY A 264 8.68 25.50 1.18
C GLY A 264 8.80 25.12 2.67
N ASP A 265 7.69 25.19 3.39
CA ASP A 265 7.61 24.79 4.80
C ASP A 265 6.94 23.41 4.94
N TRP A 266 7.74 22.37 5.12
CA TRP A 266 7.21 21.02 5.32
C TRP A 266 6.54 20.86 6.71
N GLU A 267 6.98 21.61 7.72
CA GLU A 267 6.44 21.53 9.08
C GLU A 267 5.00 22.06 9.12
N HIS A 268 4.66 23.06 8.31
CA HIS A 268 3.28 23.54 8.14
C HIS A 268 2.29 22.38 7.90
N TYR A 269 2.68 21.40 7.08
CA TYR A 269 1.81 20.28 6.72
C TYR A 269 1.85 19.13 7.72
N TRP A 270 3.01 18.85 8.32
CA TRP A 270 3.21 17.65 9.14
C TRP A 270 3.20 17.91 10.65
N LYS A 271 3.32 19.17 11.07
CA LYS A 271 3.32 19.61 12.49
C LYS A 271 2.41 20.83 12.71
N GLY A 272 1.90 21.43 11.63
CA GLY A 272 1.02 22.59 11.64
C GLY A 272 -0.42 22.26 11.24
N PRO A 273 -1.17 23.26 10.72
CA PRO A 273 -2.59 23.15 10.43
C PRO A 273 -2.92 22.45 9.08
N GLY A 274 -1.91 22.01 8.34
CA GLY A 274 -2.11 21.35 7.06
C GLY A 274 -2.92 20.06 7.19
N ARG A 275 -3.72 19.76 6.15
CA ARG A 275 -4.60 18.58 6.13
C ARG A 275 -3.95 17.40 5.43
N LEU A 276 -3.94 16.25 6.08
CA LEU A 276 -3.26 15.03 5.63
C LEU A 276 -4.27 14.01 5.11
N ILE A 277 -4.19 13.70 3.81
CA ILE A 277 -5.06 12.71 3.15
C ILE A 277 -4.20 11.65 2.48
N HIS A 278 -4.42 10.38 2.84
CA HIS A 278 -3.73 9.23 2.26
C HIS A 278 -4.67 8.44 1.35
N PHE A 279 -4.30 8.30 0.08
CA PHE A 279 -4.92 7.37 -0.85
C PHE A 279 -4.13 6.07 -0.83
N ILE A 280 -4.77 4.95 -0.51
CA ILE A 280 -4.10 3.65 -0.32
C ILE A 280 -4.86 2.49 -0.95
N GLY A 281 -4.22 1.32 -1.01
CA GLY A 281 -4.90 0.05 -1.23
C GLY A 281 -5.55 -0.47 0.06
N GLY A 282 -6.58 -1.30 -0.06
CA GLY A 282 -7.27 -1.92 1.09
C GLY A 282 -6.38 -2.83 1.95
N ASP A 283 -5.31 -3.36 1.36
CA ASP A 283 -4.31 -4.24 1.96
C ASP A 283 -3.43 -3.55 3.00
N ILE A 284 -3.33 -2.22 2.99
CA ILE A 284 -2.42 -1.47 3.87
C ILE A 284 -3.17 -0.57 4.87
N VAL A 285 -4.47 -0.82 5.07
CA VAL A 285 -5.35 -0.08 5.98
C VAL A 285 -4.88 -0.19 7.43
N TYR A 286 -4.49 -1.39 7.88
CA TYR A 286 -3.98 -1.58 9.24
C TYR A 286 -2.84 -0.60 9.55
N HIS A 287 -1.89 -0.52 8.64
CA HIS A 287 -0.73 0.35 8.76
C HIS A 287 -1.11 1.84 8.79
N HIS A 288 -2.02 2.28 7.93
CA HIS A 288 -2.35 3.72 7.79
C HIS A 288 -3.41 4.23 8.77
N CYS A 289 -4.20 3.34 9.38
CA CYS A 289 -5.25 3.70 10.33
C CYS A 289 -4.90 3.43 11.79
N LEU A 290 -3.89 2.59 12.07
CA LEU A 290 -3.50 2.22 13.44
C LEU A 290 -2.04 2.54 13.70
N PHE A 291 -1.13 1.87 12.98
CA PHE A 291 0.30 1.95 13.24
C PHE A 291 0.88 3.36 12.98
N TRP A 292 0.62 3.90 11.78
CA TRP A 292 1.15 5.19 11.36
C TRP A 292 0.63 6.38 12.19
N PRO A 293 -0.68 6.53 12.44
CA PRO A 293 -1.18 7.57 13.34
C PRO A 293 -0.60 7.48 14.76
N SER A 294 -0.30 6.27 15.26
CA SER A 294 0.33 6.07 16.56
C SER A 294 1.77 6.57 16.58
N MET A 295 2.56 6.26 15.54
CA MET A 295 3.91 6.79 15.39
C MET A 295 3.92 8.32 15.32
N LEU A 296 3.05 8.90 14.49
CA LEU A 296 2.91 10.35 14.36
C LEU A 296 2.54 10.99 15.70
N LYS A 297 1.52 10.45 16.39
CA LYS A 297 1.07 10.96 17.69
C LYS A 297 2.17 10.87 18.74
N GLY A 298 2.87 9.74 18.82
CA GLY A 298 3.96 9.51 19.77
C GLY A 298 5.20 10.35 19.50
N ALA A 299 5.41 10.77 18.25
CA ALA A 299 6.56 11.59 17.86
C ALA A 299 6.25 13.10 17.74
N GLY A 300 5.01 13.52 18.03
CA GLY A 300 4.60 14.94 18.05
C GLY A 300 4.21 15.53 16.69
N TYR A 301 3.71 14.71 15.76
CA TYR A 301 3.27 15.14 14.43
C TYR A 301 1.74 15.18 14.30
N SER A 302 1.26 15.92 13.31
CA SER A 302 -0.13 15.90 12.86
C SER A 302 -0.51 14.52 12.32
N VAL A 303 -1.71 14.06 12.66
CA VAL A 303 -2.23 12.75 12.25
C VAL A 303 -3.18 12.88 11.05
N PRO A 304 -3.42 11.80 10.28
CA PRO A 304 -4.22 11.88 9.07
C PRO A 304 -5.65 12.41 9.30
N ASP A 305 -6.10 13.33 8.44
CA ASP A 305 -7.49 13.77 8.37
C ASP A 305 -8.38 12.73 7.69
N ALA A 306 -7.86 12.03 6.68
CA ALA A 306 -8.62 11.04 5.93
C ALA A 306 -7.74 9.94 5.33
N VAL A 307 -8.29 8.72 5.33
CA VAL A 307 -7.72 7.57 4.63
C VAL A 307 -8.73 7.05 3.60
N VAL A 308 -8.36 7.14 2.32
CA VAL A 308 -9.17 6.68 1.18
C VAL A 308 -8.59 5.36 0.70
N ALA A 309 -9.20 4.24 1.12
CA ALA A 309 -8.74 2.91 0.77
C ALA A 309 -9.52 2.33 -0.40
N SER A 310 -8.81 1.98 -1.47
CA SER A 310 -9.38 1.39 -2.67
C SER A 310 -9.43 -0.13 -2.57
N GLY A 311 -10.58 -0.72 -2.95
CA GLY A 311 -10.75 -2.18 -3.05
C GLY A 311 -9.90 -2.81 -4.16
N MET A 312 -9.82 -4.13 -4.20
CA MET A 312 -9.03 -4.86 -5.19
C MET A 312 -9.59 -4.71 -6.62
N VAL A 313 -8.70 -4.66 -7.61
CA VAL A 313 -9.09 -4.67 -9.02
C VAL A 313 -9.42 -6.09 -9.45
N LYS A 314 -10.59 -6.27 -10.07
CA LYS A 314 -10.98 -7.52 -10.71
C LYS A 314 -10.80 -7.45 -12.22
N VAL A 315 -10.23 -8.50 -12.82
CA VAL A 315 -10.14 -8.70 -14.26
C VAL A 315 -10.91 -9.97 -14.58
N GLU A 316 -11.91 -9.88 -15.46
CA GLU A 316 -12.78 -11.02 -15.84
C GLU A 316 -13.46 -11.71 -14.63
N GLY A 317 -13.84 -10.93 -13.61
CA GLY A 317 -14.52 -11.43 -12.41
C GLY A 317 -13.59 -11.96 -11.30
N HIS A 318 -12.31 -12.16 -11.59
CA HIS A 318 -11.32 -12.64 -10.62
C HIS A 318 -10.44 -11.50 -10.09
N ASN A 319 -9.99 -11.62 -8.84
CA ASN A 319 -9.03 -10.68 -8.27
C ASN A 319 -7.73 -10.73 -9.09
N PHE A 320 -7.18 -9.56 -9.42
CA PHE A 320 -5.92 -9.48 -10.16
C PHE A 320 -4.77 -10.09 -9.34
N SER A 321 -4.05 -11.04 -9.93
CA SER A 321 -2.80 -11.60 -9.39
C SER A 321 -1.65 -11.42 -10.39
N LYS A 322 -0.42 -11.17 -9.89
CA LYS A 322 0.78 -11.04 -10.75
C LYS A 322 1.03 -12.32 -11.56
N ALA A 323 0.75 -13.49 -10.99
CA ALA A 323 0.86 -14.78 -11.67
C ALA A 323 -0.17 -14.96 -12.81
N GLY A 324 -1.42 -14.51 -12.61
CA GLY A 324 -2.49 -14.62 -13.61
C GLY A 324 -2.28 -13.71 -14.83
N ALA A 325 -1.62 -12.56 -14.66
CA ALA A 325 -1.27 -11.67 -15.78
C ALA A 325 -0.31 -12.34 -16.79
N MET A 326 0.51 -13.28 -16.33
CA MET A 326 1.47 -14.02 -17.17
C MET A 326 0.79 -15.04 -18.09
N TYR A 327 -0.41 -15.52 -17.74
CA TYR A 327 -1.21 -16.43 -18.57
C TYR A 327 -1.91 -15.75 -19.74
N SER A 328 -2.07 -14.42 -19.72
CA SER A 328 -2.67 -13.66 -20.83
C SER A 328 -1.58 -13.10 -21.76
N GLY A 329 -1.02 -13.96 -22.62
CA GLY A 329 0.08 -13.64 -23.54
C GLY A 329 -0.22 -12.60 -24.63
N SER A 330 -0.57 -11.36 -24.31
CA SER A 330 -0.64 -10.27 -25.30
C SER A 330 0.04 -8.99 -24.82
N ARG A 331 1.25 -8.74 -25.34
CA ARG A 331 2.07 -7.55 -25.05
C ARG A 331 1.55 -6.24 -25.68
N THR A 332 0.46 -6.26 -26.44
CA THR A 332 -0.01 -5.10 -27.24
C THR A 332 -1.48 -4.72 -27.05
N SER A 333 -2.30 -5.51 -26.35
CA SER A 333 -3.74 -5.22 -26.16
C SER A 333 -4.09 -4.49 -24.85
N THR A 334 -3.14 -4.40 -23.92
CA THR A 334 -3.36 -3.93 -22.54
C THR A 334 -3.59 -2.42 -22.46
N LEU A 335 -2.91 -1.60 -23.26
CA LEU A 335 -3.01 -0.14 -23.18
C LEU A 335 -4.35 0.42 -23.68
N ARG A 336 -4.91 -0.15 -24.76
CA ARG A 336 -6.20 0.28 -25.31
C ARG A 336 -7.37 -0.12 -24.40
N ARG A 337 -7.25 -1.27 -23.71
CA ARG A 337 -8.23 -1.74 -22.72
C ARG A 337 -8.15 -0.95 -21.40
N VAL A 338 -6.93 -0.62 -20.95
CA VAL A 338 -6.71 0.29 -19.81
C VAL A 338 -7.39 1.63 -20.07
N TRP A 339 -7.25 2.22 -21.27
CA TRP A 339 -7.84 3.52 -21.58
C TRP A 339 -9.38 3.53 -21.54
N THR A 340 -10.04 2.45 -22.00
CA THR A 340 -11.51 2.31 -21.90
C THR A 340 -11.97 2.10 -20.46
N LEU A 341 -11.22 1.31 -19.66
CA LEU A 341 -11.45 1.15 -18.22
C LEU A 341 -11.26 2.48 -17.46
N THR A 342 -10.21 3.25 -17.79
CA THR A 342 -9.96 4.58 -17.24
C THR A 342 -11.10 5.54 -17.56
N ARG A 343 -11.68 5.50 -18.77
CA ARG A 343 -12.84 6.32 -19.14
C ARG A 343 -14.10 5.99 -18.32
N SER A 344 -14.39 4.71 -18.13
CA SER A 344 -15.52 4.26 -17.31
C SER A 344 -15.31 4.56 -15.82
N VAL A 345 -14.08 4.42 -15.33
CA VAL A 345 -13.70 4.77 -13.95
C VAL A 345 -13.73 6.28 -13.72
N ILE A 346 -13.26 7.10 -14.66
CA ILE A 346 -13.37 8.58 -14.61
C ILE A 346 -14.84 9.01 -14.58
N THR A 347 -15.72 8.36 -15.35
CA THR A 347 -17.15 8.72 -15.40
C THR A 347 -17.88 8.33 -14.10
N LEU A 348 -17.57 7.15 -13.53
CA LEU A 348 -18.11 6.71 -12.24
C LEU A 348 -17.56 7.51 -11.05
N LEU A 349 -16.27 7.85 -11.06
CA LEU A 349 -15.64 8.67 -10.03
C LEU A 349 -16.12 10.12 -10.11
N ALA A 350 -16.29 10.70 -11.30
CA ALA A 350 -16.87 12.04 -11.45
C ALA A 350 -18.28 12.10 -10.83
N THR A 351 -19.08 11.05 -10.99
CA THR A 351 -20.45 11.01 -10.45
C THR A 351 -20.46 10.86 -8.92
N ARG A 352 -19.59 10.02 -8.33
CA ARG A 352 -19.50 9.81 -6.88
C ARG A 352 -18.75 10.89 -6.11
N VAL A 353 -17.66 11.43 -6.68
CA VAL A 353 -16.98 12.61 -6.12
C VAL A 353 -17.97 13.76 -6.03
N THR A 354 -18.82 13.97 -7.04
CA THR A 354 -19.87 15.01 -6.97
C THR A 354 -20.84 14.79 -5.80
N GLN A 355 -21.23 13.55 -5.49
CA GLN A 355 -22.12 13.24 -4.35
C GLN A 355 -21.45 13.42 -2.99
N GLU A 356 -20.24 12.90 -2.77
CA GLU A 356 -19.51 13.07 -1.51
C GLU A 356 -19.07 14.53 -1.28
N THR A 357 -18.80 15.27 -2.36
CA THR A 357 -18.45 16.70 -2.26
C THR A 357 -19.65 17.57 -1.88
N LEU A 358 -20.87 17.17 -2.25
CA LEU A 358 -22.10 17.84 -1.79
C LEU A 358 -22.36 17.58 -0.30
N THR A 359 -22.03 16.38 0.20
CA THR A 359 -22.11 16.03 1.62
C THR A 359 -21.08 16.79 2.46
N LEU A 360 -19.84 16.92 1.97
CA LEU A 360 -18.79 17.71 2.62
C LEU A 360 -19.00 19.23 2.55
N ALA A 361 -19.86 19.71 1.64
CA ALA A 361 -20.20 21.13 1.48
C ALA A 361 -21.50 21.55 2.18
N GLY A 362 -22.12 20.68 2.98
CA GLY A 362 -23.29 21.01 3.80
C GLY A 362 -24.59 21.30 3.03
N LYS A 363 -24.73 20.85 1.78
CA LYS A 363 -25.96 21.06 0.98
C LYS A 363 -26.87 19.82 1.05
N PRO A 364 -28.18 19.98 1.26
CA PRO A 364 -29.09 18.84 1.33
C PRO A 364 -29.26 18.16 -0.03
N THR A 365 -29.07 16.84 -0.08
CA THR A 365 -29.29 16.00 -1.26
C THR A 365 -30.75 15.55 -1.33
N ARG A 366 -31.46 15.82 -2.44
CA ARG A 366 -32.79 15.22 -2.71
C ARG A 366 -32.63 13.74 -3.11
N PRO A 367 -33.55 12.84 -2.71
CA PRO A 367 -33.47 11.43 -3.05
C PRO A 367 -33.88 11.22 -4.52
N SER A 368 -32.97 10.72 -5.36
CA SER A 368 -33.32 10.21 -6.69
C SER A 368 -33.62 8.71 -6.61
N SER A 369 -34.76 8.31 -7.15
CA SER A 369 -35.37 6.98 -7.12
C SER A 369 -34.68 5.94 -8.03
N THR A 370 -33.37 5.75 -7.89
CA THR A 370 -32.67 4.64 -8.54
C THR A 370 -32.45 3.52 -7.53
N ARG A 371 -33.19 2.42 -7.68
CA ARG A 371 -32.96 1.16 -6.95
C ARG A 371 -31.47 0.79 -7.05
N ASN A 372 -30.82 0.70 -5.89
CA ASN A 372 -29.48 0.16 -5.74
C ASN A 372 -29.49 -1.34 -6.07
N SER A 373 -29.12 -1.73 -7.28
CA SER A 373 -28.69 -3.08 -7.60
C SER A 373 -27.16 -3.11 -7.77
N TRP A 374 -26.47 -3.74 -6.83
CA TRP A 374 -25.02 -3.94 -6.83
C TRP A 374 -24.57 -5.10 -7.74
N ALA A 375 -25.21 -5.26 -8.90
CA ALA A 375 -24.96 -6.36 -9.83
C ALA A 375 -24.59 -5.82 -11.22
N PHE A 376 -23.40 -5.24 -11.36
CA PHE A 376 -22.85 -4.89 -12.68
C PHE A 376 -21.36 -5.21 -12.87
N TRP A 377 -20.76 -5.96 -11.94
CA TRP A 377 -19.42 -6.56 -12.10
C TRP A 377 -19.48 -8.07 -12.37
N GLY A 378 -20.60 -8.54 -12.91
CA GLY A 378 -20.81 -9.93 -13.33
C GLY A 378 -21.50 -9.95 -14.69
N THR A 379 -20.74 -9.68 -15.75
CA THR A 379 -21.18 -10.03 -17.10
C THR A 379 -19.95 -10.50 -17.87
N SER A 380 -19.88 -11.81 -18.04
CA SER A 380 -18.96 -12.49 -18.94
C SER A 380 -19.23 -12.01 -20.37
N TYR A 381 -18.22 -11.41 -21.01
CA TYR A 381 -18.25 -11.20 -22.45
C TYR A 381 -17.73 -12.48 -23.11
N THR A 382 -18.64 -13.38 -23.48
CA THR A 382 -18.32 -14.46 -24.41
C THR A 382 -18.21 -13.87 -25.81
N GLY A 383 -17.03 -13.93 -26.39
CA GLY A 383 -16.86 -13.67 -27.82
C GLY A 383 -17.54 -14.78 -28.60
N ALA A 384 -18.56 -14.45 -29.39
CA ALA A 384 -19.14 -15.37 -30.37
C ALA A 384 -18.92 -14.80 -31.78
N SER A 385 -18.11 -15.51 -32.56
CA SER A 385 -17.94 -15.36 -34.00
C SER A 385 -19.01 -16.15 -34.76
N SER A 386 -19.61 -15.54 -35.80
CA SER A 386 -20.52 -16.10 -36.83
C SER A 386 -21.88 -16.64 -36.31
N SER A 387 -23.03 -16.55 -36.99
CA SER A 387 -23.37 -16.51 -38.41
C SER A 387 -24.77 -15.88 -38.63
N ARG A 388 -25.07 -15.54 -39.89
CA ARG A 388 -26.33 -14.98 -40.45
C ARG A 388 -27.64 -15.59 -39.90
N THR A 389 -28.66 -14.75 -39.68
CA THR A 389 -29.92 -14.68 -40.46
C THR A 389 -30.77 -13.51 -39.93
N GLY A 390 -31.35 -12.72 -40.83
CA GLY A 390 -31.97 -11.44 -40.51
C GLY A 390 -33.39 -11.50 -39.99
N THR A 391 -33.86 -10.38 -39.45
CA THR A 391 -35.22 -9.87 -39.72
C THR A 391 -35.19 -8.34 -39.58
N MET A 392 -35.64 -7.68 -40.63
CA MET A 392 -35.70 -6.24 -40.80
C MET A 392 -36.98 -5.73 -40.11
N VAL A 393 -36.87 -4.80 -39.14
CA VAL A 393 -38.03 -4.05 -38.64
C VAL A 393 -37.74 -2.55 -38.77
N ARG A 394 -38.60 -1.91 -39.56
CA ARG A 394 -38.56 -0.50 -39.97
C ARG A 394 -38.89 0.44 -38.81
N TYR A 395 -38.16 1.55 -38.73
CA TYR A 395 -38.57 2.74 -37.97
C TYR A 395 -39.47 3.64 -38.84
N PRO A 396 -40.59 4.18 -38.33
CA PRO A 396 -41.27 5.30 -38.98
C PRO A 396 -40.62 6.63 -38.58
N ARG A 397 -40.27 7.44 -39.59
CA ARG A 397 -40.02 8.90 -39.50
C ARG A 397 -41.35 9.64 -39.70
N VAL A 398 -41.63 10.65 -38.86
CA VAL A 398 -42.53 11.81 -39.14
C VAL A 398 -42.07 12.94 -38.17
N SER A 399 -41.24 13.90 -38.58
CA SER A 399 -41.49 15.23 -39.19
C SER A 399 -42.08 16.34 -38.27
N SER A 400 -41.19 17.24 -37.85
CA SER A 400 -41.25 18.73 -37.80
C SER A 400 -42.51 19.54 -37.39
N SER A 401 -42.31 20.33 -36.32
CA SER A 401 -42.61 21.79 -36.11
C SER A 401 -44.04 22.22 -35.72
N PRO A 402 -44.27 23.50 -35.32
CA PRO A 402 -43.57 24.31 -34.30
C PRO A 402 -44.54 25.08 -33.36
N ARG A 403 -44.06 25.54 -32.20
CA ARG A 403 -44.29 26.88 -31.63
C ARG A 403 -43.35 27.14 -30.47
#